data_AF-A0A1V4MS72-F1
#
_entry.id   AF-A0A1V4MS72-F1
#
_cell.length_a   1.000
_cell.length_b   1.000
_cell.length_c   1.000
_cell.angle_alpha   90.00
_cell.angle_beta   90.00
_cell.angle_gamma   90.00
#
_symmetry.space_group_name_H-M   'P 1'
#
loop_
_entity.id
_entity.type
_entity.pdbx_description
1 polymer ?
#
loop_
_entity_poly.entity_id
_entity_poly.type
_entity_poly.pdbx_seq_one_letter_code
_entity_poly.pdbx_strand_id
1 'polypeptide(L)'
;MRYQVVVLASEIGDAIEIESFSWRRFPSPEDQGTFNDLKVYIGLCAGDELGTTFDDNYIPGTRTLVLSDSPYITPVVPVGGWFDVTLDTPYWYSGDENLLIEVEWSSGAGSLYSWSWAGTGTRCIFGLYNEQQASVSNENVPHLKINGTLDLSSSTFGEIKASFI
;
A
#
# COMPACT_ATOMS: atom_id res chain seq x y z
N MET A 1 3.99 14.81 5.16
CA MET A 1 4.73 13.56 5.01
C MET A 1 4.41 12.98 3.64
N ARG A 2 5.36 12.25 3.08
CA ARG A 2 5.16 11.27 2.02
C ARG A 2 5.76 9.95 2.50
N TYR A 3 5.05 8.86 2.31
CA TYR A 3 5.49 7.51 2.66
C TYR A 3 5.21 6.61 1.46
N GLN A 4 6.20 5.84 1.02
CA GLN A 4 6.02 4.83 -0.02
C GLN A 4 6.41 3.46 0.52
N VAL A 5 5.66 2.44 0.11
CA VAL A 5 5.96 1.03 0.34
C VAL A 5 5.76 0.24 -0.94
N VAL A 6 6.74 -0.61 -1.27
CA VAL A 6 6.60 -1.61 -2.33
C VAL A 6 6.17 -2.94 -1.73
N VAL A 7 5.12 -3.53 -2.30
CA VAL A 7 4.64 -4.89 -2.01
C VAL A 7 4.94 -5.75 -3.23
N LEU A 8 5.67 -6.86 -3.06
CA LEU A 8 6.13 -7.62 -4.21
C LEU A 8 4.98 -8.41 -4.83
N ALA A 9 4.97 -8.55 -6.15
CA ALA A 9 4.01 -9.40 -6.86
C ALA A 9 4.01 -10.83 -6.29
N SER A 10 5.20 -11.35 -5.98
CA SER A 10 5.38 -12.68 -5.37
C SER A 10 4.78 -12.82 -3.96
N GLU A 11 4.50 -11.71 -3.27
CA GLU A 11 3.86 -11.67 -1.95
C GLU A 11 2.35 -11.48 -2.04
N ILE A 12 1.84 -10.93 -3.15
CA ILE A 12 0.40 -10.70 -3.39
C ILE A 12 -0.24 -11.95 -4.00
N GLY A 13 0.42 -12.54 -4.99
CA GLY A 13 -0.10 -13.68 -5.75
C GLY A 13 -0.84 -13.23 -7.02
N ASP A 14 -2.14 -13.49 -7.07
CA ASP A 14 -2.95 -13.30 -8.28
C ASP A 14 -3.57 -11.88 -8.40
N ALA A 15 -4.20 -11.62 -9.54
CA ALA A 15 -4.96 -10.41 -9.79
C ALA A 15 -6.07 -10.19 -8.75
N ILE A 16 -6.26 -8.93 -8.34
CA ILE A 16 -7.24 -8.52 -7.33
C ILE A 16 -7.75 -7.12 -7.62
N GLU A 17 -9.06 -6.91 -7.46
CA GLU A 17 -9.64 -5.58 -7.33
C GLU A 17 -9.49 -5.13 -5.87
N ILE A 18 -8.54 -4.22 -5.62
CA ILE A 18 -8.21 -3.72 -4.29
C ILE A 18 -9.24 -2.67 -3.90
N GLU A 19 -9.94 -2.90 -2.81
CA GLU A 19 -10.97 -1.99 -2.27
C GLU A 19 -10.50 -1.28 -0.99
N SER A 20 -9.54 -1.89 -0.28
CA SER A 20 -8.90 -1.33 0.90
C SER A 20 -7.57 -2.01 1.17
N PHE A 21 -6.76 -1.40 2.02
CA PHE A 21 -5.63 -2.07 2.65
C PHE A 21 -5.61 -1.76 4.13
N SER A 22 -4.91 -2.60 4.90
CA SER A 22 -4.86 -2.49 6.34
C SER A 22 -3.42 -2.50 6.83
N TRP A 23 -3.14 -1.76 7.89
CA TRP A 23 -1.92 -1.91 8.66
C TRP A 23 -2.21 -2.48 10.05
N ARG A 24 -1.27 -3.28 10.56
CA ARG A 24 -1.40 -3.83 11.91
C ARG A 24 -0.85 -2.86 12.94
N ARG A 25 -1.71 -2.33 13.79
CA ARG A 25 -1.36 -1.31 14.78
C ARG A 25 -0.25 -1.76 15.73
N PHE A 26 0.84 -1.01 15.75
CA PHE A 26 1.92 -1.07 16.75
C PHE A 26 1.56 -0.20 17.97
N PRO A 27 2.06 -0.50 19.18
CA PRO A 27 1.87 0.37 20.34
C PRO A 27 2.32 1.83 20.08
N SER A 28 1.38 2.75 20.20
CA SER A 28 1.59 4.20 20.10
C SER A 28 0.93 4.90 21.31
N PRO A 29 1.39 6.10 21.71
CA PRO A 29 0.75 6.85 22.79
C PRO A 29 -0.71 7.20 22.47
N GLU A 30 -1.00 7.50 21.20
CA GLU A 30 -2.35 7.78 20.71
C GLU A 30 -3.01 6.51 20.13
N ASP A 31 -4.33 6.40 20.21
CA ASP A 31 -5.13 5.31 19.64
C ASP A 31 -5.72 5.63 18.26
N GLN A 32 -5.50 6.86 17.79
CA GLN A 32 -5.98 7.40 16.53
C GLN A 32 -5.01 8.49 16.03
N GLY A 33 -4.95 8.66 14.71
CA GLY A 33 -4.32 9.81 14.08
C GLY A 33 -5.32 10.60 13.24
N THR A 34 -5.04 11.89 13.10
CA THR A 34 -5.77 12.84 12.25
C THR A 34 -4.80 13.42 11.24
N PHE A 35 -5.12 13.35 9.95
CA PHE A 35 -4.27 13.79 8.86
C PHE A 35 -5.00 14.75 7.93
N ASN A 36 -4.46 15.94 7.74
CA ASN A 36 -4.99 16.91 6.78
C ASN A 36 -4.42 16.66 5.40
N ASP A 37 -5.24 16.85 4.38
CA ASP A 37 -4.92 16.65 2.97
C ASP A 37 -4.33 15.26 2.70
N LEU A 38 -4.89 14.23 3.34
CA LEU A 38 -4.48 12.86 3.13
C LEU A 38 -4.78 12.49 1.68
N LYS A 39 -3.77 11.95 1.00
CA LYS A 39 -3.92 11.32 -0.31
C LYS A 39 -3.27 9.95 -0.28
N VAL A 40 -3.93 8.98 -0.90
CA VAL A 40 -3.32 7.69 -1.19
C VAL A 40 -3.27 7.49 -2.68
N TYR A 41 -2.07 7.15 -3.16
CA TYR A 41 -1.83 6.76 -4.53
C TYR A 41 -1.45 5.29 -4.57
N ILE A 42 -1.96 4.58 -5.57
CA ILE A 42 -1.53 3.23 -5.91
C ILE A 42 -1.02 3.24 -7.35
N GLY A 43 0.09 2.56 -7.60
CA GLY A 43 0.64 2.33 -8.92
C GLY A 43 1.49 1.08 -8.94
N LEU A 44 2.25 0.90 -10.02
CA LEU A 44 3.15 -0.24 -10.19
C LEU A 44 4.60 0.19 -10.04
N CYS A 45 5.45 -0.73 -9.60
CA CYS A 45 6.90 -0.57 -9.49
C CYS A 45 7.58 -1.74 -10.18
N ALA A 46 8.55 -1.47 -11.06
CA ALA A 46 9.29 -2.51 -11.77
C ALA A 46 10.41 -3.14 -10.93
N GLY A 47 10.82 -2.48 -9.85
CA GLY A 47 11.91 -2.93 -8.98
C GLY A 47 11.38 -3.56 -7.70
N ASP A 48 12.16 -4.47 -7.12
CA ASP A 48 11.90 -5.04 -5.79
C ASP A 48 12.35 -4.10 -4.66
N GLU A 49 13.06 -3.03 -5.02
CA GLU A 49 13.59 -2.02 -4.10
C GLU A 49 13.25 -0.61 -4.58
N LEU A 50 12.92 0.26 -3.63
CA LEU A 50 12.66 1.67 -3.88
C LEU A 50 13.97 2.47 -4.00
N GLY A 51 14.03 3.34 -5.00
CA GLY A 51 14.92 4.49 -5.01
C GLY A 51 14.43 5.59 -4.05
N THR A 52 15.23 6.63 -3.87
CA THR A 52 14.90 7.74 -2.97
C THR A 52 14.01 8.80 -3.60
N THR A 53 13.91 8.88 -4.92
CA THR A 53 13.00 9.80 -5.61
C THR A 53 11.61 9.16 -5.70
N PHE A 54 10.61 9.73 -5.02
CA PHE A 54 9.26 9.16 -4.94
C PHE A 54 8.65 8.89 -6.32
N ASP A 55 8.74 9.86 -7.23
CA ASP A 55 8.05 9.78 -8.52
C ASP A 55 8.77 8.82 -9.49
N ASP A 56 10.08 8.60 -9.31
CA ASP A 56 10.87 7.69 -10.15
C ASP A 56 10.59 6.20 -9.82
N ASN A 57 10.00 5.91 -8.66
CA ASN A 57 9.66 4.54 -8.25
C ASN A 57 8.45 3.97 -8.98
N TYR A 58 7.63 4.82 -9.60
CA TYR A 58 6.48 4.38 -10.38
C TYR A 58 6.90 3.95 -11.79
N ILE A 59 6.25 2.89 -12.29
CA ILE A 59 6.15 2.68 -13.73
C ILE A 59 5.34 3.87 -14.30
N PRO A 60 5.86 4.60 -15.31
CA PRO A 60 5.21 5.78 -15.84
C PRO A 60 3.76 5.52 -16.27
N GLY A 61 2.84 6.37 -15.82
CA GLY A 61 1.42 6.28 -16.16
C GLY A 61 0.58 5.35 -15.28
N THR A 62 1.17 4.67 -14.30
CA THR A 62 0.42 3.74 -13.42
C THR A 62 -0.09 4.36 -12.12
N ARG A 63 0.46 5.52 -11.72
CA ARG A 63 0.10 6.23 -10.48
C ARG A 63 -1.34 6.75 -10.54
N THR A 64 -2.19 6.23 -9.67
CA THR A 64 -3.62 6.54 -9.57
C THR A 64 -3.96 7.04 -8.18
N LEU A 65 -4.67 8.16 -8.07
CA LEU A 65 -5.22 8.64 -6.79
C LEU A 65 -6.44 7.78 -6.43
N VAL A 66 -6.40 7.11 -5.29
CA VAL A 66 -7.44 6.15 -4.87
C VAL A 66 -8.18 6.55 -3.60
N LEU A 67 -7.63 7.49 -2.82
CA LEU A 67 -8.27 8.08 -1.64
C LEU A 67 -7.81 9.54 -1.52
N SER A 68 -8.74 10.45 -1.21
CA SER A 68 -8.42 11.84 -0.84
C SER A 68 -9.38 12.35 0.23
N ASP A 69 -8.86 12.72 1.39
CA ASP A 69 -9.70 13.19 2.51
C ASP A 69 -8.98 14.25 3.37
N SER A 70 -9.74 15.17 3.99
CA SER A 70 -9.19 16.27 4.78
C SER A 70 -10.22 16.83 5.79
N PRO A 71 -10.09 16.55 7.10
CA PRO A 71 -9.14 15.63 7.70
C PRO A 71 -9.56 14.17 7.54
N TYR A 72 -8.62 13.29 7.22
CA TYR A 72 -8.78 11.86 7.43
C TYR A 72 -8.51 11.50 8.89
N ILE A 73 -9.38 10.71 9.48
CA ILE A 73 -9.26 10.23 10.87
C ILE A 73 -9.23 8.72 10.84
N THR A 74 -8.16 8.09 11.36
CA THR A 74 -8.07 6.63 11.38
C THR A 74 -9.09 5.99 12.31
N PRO A 75 -9.56 4.76 12.05
CA PRO A 75 -10.38 4.05 13.01
C PRO A 75 -9.58 3.72 14.28
N VAL A 76 -10.25 3.71 15.44
CA VAL A 76 -9.67 3.27 16.71
C VAL A 76 -9.67 1.76 16.76
N VAL A 77 -8.49 1.15 16.86
CA VAL A 77 -8.32 -0.31 16.96
C VAL A 77 -7.39 -0.66 18.13
N PRO A 78 -7.58 -1.80 18.80
CA PRO A 78 -6.64 -2.24 19.83
C PRO A 78 -5.24 -2.48 19.25
N VAL A 79 -4.22 -2.43 20.10
CA VAL A 79 -2.84 -2.82 19.71
C VAL A 79 -2.85 -4.23 19.13
N GLY A 80 -2.19 -4.42 17.99
CA GLY A 80 -2.18 -5.69 17.26
C GLY A 80 -3.42 -5.94 16.40
N GLY A 81 -4.44 -5.08 16.49
CA GLY A 81 -5.56 -5.02 15.56
C GLY A 81 -5.17 -4.42 14.21
N TRP A 82 -6.05 -4.57 13.22
CA TRP A 82 -5.87 -4.03 11.87
C TRP A 82 -6.71 -2.77 11.75
N PHE A 83 -6.10 -1.66 11.35
CA PHE A 83 -6.85 -0.47 10.95
C PHE A 83 -6.91 -0.41 9.43
N ASP A 84 -8.13 -0.31 8.91
CA ASP A 84 -8.41 -0.35 7.49
C ASP A 84 -8.43 1.06 6.89
N VAL A 85 -7.85 1.19 5.71
CA VAL A 85 -7.91 2.37 4.85
C VAL A 85 -8.73 1.99 3.62
N THR A 86 -10.00 2.38 3.62
CA THR A 86 -10.92 2.17 2.49
C THR A 86 -10.60 3.14 1.37
N LEU A 87 -10.56 2.64 0.14
CA LEU A 87 -10.34 3.47 -1.04
C LEU A 87 -11.66 4.11 -1.49
N ASP A 88 -11.60 5.36 -1.96
CA ASP A 88 -12.74 6.01 -2.63
C ASP A 88 -12.99 5.39 -4.00
N THR A 89 -11.90 4.99 -4.67
CA THR A 89 -11.92 4.32 -5.97
C THR A 89 -11.11 3.02 -5.87
N PRO A 90 -11.75 1.84 -6.06
CA PRO A 90 -11.02 0.58 -6.12
C PRO A 90 -9.92 0.60 -7.18
N TYR A 91 -8.86 -0.16 -6.95
CA TYR A 91 -7.71 -0.26 -7.84
C TYR A 91 -7.57 -1.68 -8.37
N TRP A 92 -7.61 -1.83 -9.70
CA TRP A 92 -7.35 -3.11 -10.34
C TRP A 92 -5.84 -3.40 -10.41
N TYR A 93 -5.42 -4.51 -9.79
CA TYR A 93 -4.05 -5.02 -9.85
C TYR A 93 -4.01 -6.33 -10.63
N SER A 94 -3.13 -6.42 -11.64
CA SER A 94 -3.07 -7.58 -12.55
C SER A 94 -2.25 -8.77 -12.05
N GLY A 95 -1.41 -8.58 -11.03
CA GLY A 95 -0.49 -9.63 -10.55
C GLY A 95 0.89 -9.68 -11.21
N ASP A 96 1.16 -8.83 -12.21
CA ASP A 96 2.40 -8.95 -13.01
C ASP A 96 3.61 -8.22 -12.41
N GLU A 97 3.40 -6.99 -11.93
CA GLU A 97 4.45 -6.07 -11.45
C GLU A 97 4.30 -5.84 -9.94
N ASN A 98 5.31 -5.28 -9.27
CA ASN A 98 5.17 -4.96 -7.85
C ASN A 98 4.16 -3.81 -7.64
N LEU A 99 3.44 -3.85 -6.52
CA LEU A 99 2.49 -2.81 -6.16
C LEU A 99 3.19 -1.72 -5.34
N LEU A 100 3.02 -0.47 -5.73
CA LEU A 100 3.51 0.69 -4.99
C LEU A 100 2.33 1.41 -4.33
N ILE A 101 2.36 1.52 -3.01
CA ILE A 101 1.39 2.30 -2.24
C ILE A 101 2.10 3.52 -1.68
N GLU A 102 1.59 4.70 -2.00
CA GLU A 102 2.07 5.97 -1.46
C GLU A 102 0.99 6.67 -0.65
N VAL A 103 1.36 7.13 0.54
CA VAL A 103 0.49 7.92 1.42
C VAL A 103 1.14 9.27 1.69
N GLU A 104 0.40 10.33 1.42
CA GLU A 104 0.84 11.71 1.61
C GLU A 104 -0.15 12.46 2.51
N TRP A 105 0.35 13.37 3.34
CA TRP A 105 -0.49 14.29 4.11
C TRP A 105 0.28 15.58 4.43
N SER A 106 -0.40 16.71 4.52
CA SER A 106 0.26 18.01 4.74
C SER A 106 0.64 18.24 6.20
N SER A 107 -0.24 17.86 7.11
CA SER A 107 -0.10 18.03 8.56
C SER A 107 -0.99 17.02 9.29
N GLY A 108 -0.81 16.86 10.59
CA GLY A 108 -1.63 15.94 11.37
C GLY A 108 -1.30 15.94 12.85
N ALA A 109 -2.04 15.14 13.60
CA ALA A 109 -1.85 14.90 15.02
C ALA A 109 -2.01 13.41 15.34
N GLY A 110 -1.33 12.96 16.39
CA GLY A 110 -1.23 11.55 16.76
C GLY A 110 -0.23 10.77 15.91
N SER A 111 0.13 9.58 16.38
CA SER A 111 1.10 8.70 15.72
C SER A 111 0.44 7.37 15.37
N LEU A 112 0.54 6.96 14.10
CA LEU A 112 0.17 5.62 13.66
C LEU A 112 1.41 4.87 13.24
N TYR A 113 1.77 3.90 14.06
CA TYR A 113 2.83 2.96 13.76
C TYR A 113 2.22 1.62 13.35
N SER A 114 2.83 0.99 12.37
CA SER A 114 2.54 -0.40 12.01
C SER A 114 3.66 -1.30 12.53
N TRP A 115 3.32 -2.53 12.88
CA TRP A 115 4.35 -3.56 13.06
C TRP A 115 5.09 -3.76 11.74
N SER A 116 6.35 -4.16 11.82
CA SER A 116 7.14 -4.55 10.65
C SER A 116 8.05 -5.74 10.98
N TRP A 117 8.51 -6.41 9.94
CA TRP A 117 9.64 -7.35 10.03
C TRP A 117 10.77 -6.86 9.13
N ALA A 118 12.00 -7.32 9.43
CA ALA A 118 13.14 -7.05 8.57
C ALA A 118 12.96 -7.75 7.23
N GLY A 119 12.98 -6.98 6.14
CA GLY A 119 13.03 -7.50 4.78
C GLY A 119 14.44 -7.47 4.22
N THR A 120 14.53 -7.46 2.90
CA THR A 120 15.77 -7.23 2.15
C THR A 120 15.54 -6.11 1.15
N GLY A 121 16.56 -5.28 0.94
CA GLY A 121 16.47 -4.14 0.03
C GLY A 121 15.58 -3.02 0.56
N THR A 122 15.50 -1.87 -0.12
CA THR A 122 14.67 -0.75 0.36
C THR A 122 13.18 -1.02 0.09
N ARG A 123 12.43 -1.40 1.13
CA ARG A 123 11.00 -1.74 1.04
C ARG A 123 10.06 -0.59 1.34
N CYS A 124 10.54 0.40 2.09
CA CYS A 124 9.79 1.62 2.33
C CYS A 124 10.70 2.85 2.44
N ILE A 125 10.15 4.02 2.08
CA ILE A 125 10.83 5.31 2.18
C ILE A 125 9.88 6.35 2.76
N PHE A 126 10.41 7.38 3.42
CA PHE A 126 9.61 8.52 3.87
C PHE A 126 10.35 9.85 3.79
N GLY A 127 9.57 10.93 3.66
CA GLY A 127 10.04 12.30 3.49
C GLY A 127 8.96 13.31 3.87
N LEU A 128 9.28 14.60 3.83
CA LEU A 128 8.29 15.64 4.15
C LEU A 128 7.25 15.78 3.03
N TYR A 129 6.14 16.45 3.34
CA TYR A 129 5.11 16.74 2.34
C TYR A 129 5.70 17.58 1.19
N ASN A 130 5.33 17.26 -0.06
CA ASN A 130 5.84 17.90 -1.29
C ASN A 130 7.35 17.75 -1.55
N GLU A 131 8.10 16.96 -0.78
CA GLU A 131 9.48 16.66 -1.13
C GLU A 131 9.55 15.64 -2.27
N GLN A 132 10.49 15.86 -3.19
CA GLN A 132 10.74 14.93 -4.29
C GLN A 132 11.57 13.72 -3.86
N GLN A 133 12.42 13.89 -2.85
CA GLN A 133 13.32 12.85 -2.34
C GLN A 133 12.95 12.46 -0.91
N ALA A 134 13.01 11.18 -0.62
CA ALA A 134 12.91 10.67 0.72
C ALA A 134 14.15 11.04 1.55
N SER A 135 13.93 11.37 2.82
CA SER A 135 15.01 11.59 3.78
C SER A 135 15.44 10.30 4.47
N VAL A 136 14.61 9.26 4.40
CA VAL A 136 14.89 7.95 5.01
C VAL A 136 14.43 6.82 4.07
N SER A 137 15.26 5.79 4.00
CA SER A 137 15.02 4.52 3.34
C SER A 137 15.15 3.39 4.35
N ASN A 138 14.30 2.39 4.28
CA ASN A 138 14.28 1.28 5.23
C ASN A 138 13.90 -0.04 4.55
N GLU A 139 14.52 -1.13 5.00
CA GLU A 139 14.27 -2.51 4.57
C GLU A 139 13.08 -3.18 5.26
N ASN A 140 12.53 -2.53 6.27
CA ASN A 140 11.37 -3.03 7.01
C ASN A 140 10.15 -3.17 6.09
N VAL A 141 9.54 -4.36 6.11
CA VAL A 141 8.26 -4.62 5.47
C VAL A 141 7.16 -4.41 6.51
N PRO A 142 6.24 -3.45 6.32
CA PRO A 142 5.14 -3.26 7.25
C PRO A 142 4.20 -4.47 7.22
N HIS A 143 3.56 -4.76 8.35
CA HIS A 143 2.39 -5.62 8.41
C HIS A 143 1.25 -4.94 7.66
N LEU A 144 1.22 -5.18 6.36
CA LEU A 144 0.26 -4.67 5.41
C LEU A 144 -0.58 -5.83 4.89
N LYS A 145 -1.88 -5.61 4.76
CA LYS A 145 -2.83 -6.56 4.20
C LYS A 145 -3.60 -5.86 3.08
N ILE A 146 -3.60 -6.44 1.89
CA ILE A 146 -4.45 -6.02 0.78
C ILE A 146 -5.82 -6.70 0.95
N ASN A 147 -6.91 -5.95 0.82
CA ASN A 147 -8.26 -6.50 0.86
C ASN A 147 -9.02 -6.11 -0.41
N GLY A 148 -9.76 -7.06 -0.95
CA GLY A 148 -10.46 -6.87 -2.20
C GLY A 148 -11.07 -8.16 -2.73
N THR A 149 -11.54 -8.09 -3.97
CA THR A 149 -12.17 -9.21 -4.67
C THR A 149 -11.17 -9.82 -5.65
N LEU A 150 -10.87 -11.11 -5.48
CA LEU A 150 -9.98 -11.85 -6.39
C LEU A 150 -10.64 -12.01 -7.76
N ASP A 151 -9.84 -11.95 -8.82
CA ASP A 151 -10.33 -12.34 -10.14
C ASP A 151 -10.60 -13.84 -10.19
N LEU A 152 -11.56 -14.24 -11.01
CA LEU A 152 -11.70 -15.64 -11.35
C LEU A 152 -10.54 -16.03 -12.26
N SER A 153 -9.70 -16.97 -11.83
CA SER A 153 -8.73 -17.60 -12.73
C SER A 153 -9.49 -18.08 -13.98
N SER A 154 -9.14 -17.55 -15.16
CA SER A 154 -9.84 -17.85 -16.40
C SER A 154 -9.53 -19.27 -16.89
N SER A 155 -9.94 -20.29 -16.14
CA SER A 155 -10.00 -21.65 -16.65
C SER A 155 -11.08 -21.68 -17.72
N THR A 156 -10.68 -21.86 -18.98
CA THR A 156 -11.68 -22.03 -20.04
C THR A 156 -12.45 -23.33 -19.76
N PHE A 157 -13.74 -23.38 -20.10
CA PHE A 157 -14.51 -24.63 -20.01
C PHE A 157 -13.88 -25.78 -20.82
N GLY A 158 -13.06 -25.47 -21.82
CA GLY A 158 -12.28 -26.46 -22.56
C GLY A 158 -11.14 -27.08 -21.75
N GLU A 159 -10.42 -26.26 -20.99
CA GLU A 159 -9.32 -26.68 -20.12
C GLU A 159 -9.83 -27.49 -18.91
N ILE A 160 -10.95 -27.06 -18.32
CA ILE A 160 -11.64 -27.82 -17.26
C ILE A 160 -12.06 -29.20 -17.77
N LYS A 161 -12.54 -29.31 -19.02
CA LYS A 161 -12.90 -30.62 -19.59
C LYS A 161 -11.69 -31.50 -19.87
N ALA A 162 -10.54 -30.90 -20.21
CA ALA A 162 -9.31 -31.62 -20.51
C ALA A 162 -8.57 -32.16 -19.28
N SER A 163 -8.86 -31.65 -18.08
CA SER A 163 -8.26 -32.13 -16.82
C SER A 163 -8.98 -33.33 -16.19
N PHE A 164 -10.14 -33.74 -16.73
CA PHE A 164 -10.90 -34.92 -16.28
C PHE A 164 -10.79 -36.13 -17.23
N ILE A 165 -9.84 -36.13 -18.18
CA ILE A 165 -9.57 -37.25 -19.10
C ILE A 165 -8.20 -37.88 -18.86
#